data_AF-A0A661QYL3-F1
#
_entry.id   AF-A0A661QYL3-F1
#
_cell.length_a   1.000
_cell.length_b   1.000
_cell.length_c   1.000
_cell.angle_alpha   90.00
_cell.angle_beta   90.00
_cell.angle_gamma   90.00
#
_symmetry.space_group_name_H-M   'P 1'
#
loop_
_entity.id
_entity.type
_entity.pdbx_description
1 polymer ?
#
loop_
_entity_poly.entity_id
_entity_poly.type
_entity_poly.pdbx_seq_one_letter_code
_entity_poly.pdbx_strand_id
1 'polypeptide(L)'
;MKNFLEMLMNSESSPPGMDLDLTQFVCRVLKEHGAILESDHEVINVLLSKNLSEKLDVEEYITMAKNSEEVKTFEGENLYPIQFQTPLLDKIISMAGSKPPFLQAVLKFNYIKTQGFDTLIKEQFEFLRSKIIVSGTGEIKTRYILLTSRFLAQSDEQKEGLLDLSFNIDTGALAPGMLQMLYNAEKQFQTKIIQGYTTQEITRIHELVSH
;
A
#
# COMPACT_ATOMS: atom_id res chain seq x y z
N MET A 1 20.42 -0.47 -6.59
CA MET A 1 19.88 0.65 -5.77
C MET A 1 20.24 2.09 -6.18
N LYS A 2 21.50 2.40 -6.52
CA LYS A 2 22.01 3.79 -6.73
C LYS A 2 21.25 4.60 -7.80
N ASN A 3 20.94 3.97 -8.93
CA ASN A 3 20.18 4.59 -10.02
C ASN A 3 18.72 4.91 -9.64
N PHE A 4 18.11 4.18 -8.70
CA PHE A 4 16.74 4.44 -8.24
C PHE A 4 16.68 5.68 -7.34
N LEU A 5 17.66 5.82 -6.43
CA LEU A 5 17.82 7.00 -5.58
C LEU A 5 18.22 8.24 -6.39
N GLU A 6 19.08 8.11 -7.39
CA GLU A 6 19.42 9.20 -8.32
C GLU A 6 18.22 9.62 -9.19
N MET A 7 17.33 8.68 -9.56
CA MET A 7 16.08 8.98 -10.27
C MET A 7 15.04 9.65 -9.37
N LEU A 8 14.96 9.30 -8.07
CA LEU A 8 14.10 9.96 -7.07
C LEU A 8 14.53 11.41 -6.77
N MET A 9 15.81 11.75 -6.93
CA MET A 9 16.35 13.08 -6.62
C MET A 9 16.44 14.04 -7.82
N ASN A 10 16.34 13.55 -9.06
CA ASN A 10 16.54 14.35 -10.28
C ASN A 10 15.28 14.54 -11.15
N SER A 11 14.12 14.04 -10.74
CA SER A 11 12.88 14.19 -11.52
C SER A 11 11.96 15.27 -10.93
N GLU A 12 11.61 16.28 -11.73
CA GLU A 12 10.53 17.26 -11.42
C GLU A 12 9.13 16.61 -11.40
N SER A 13 9.03 15.33 -11.74
CA SER A 13 7.83 14.51 -11.62
C SER A 13 8.08 13.41 -10.58
N SER A 14 7.10 13.19 -9.70
CA SER A 14 7.11 12.10 -8.73
C SER A 14 7.34 10.76 -9.45
N PRO A 15 8.36 9.97 -9.08
CA PRO A 15 8.61 8.65 -9.65
C PRO A 15 7.39 7.74 -9.53
N PRO A 16 7.23 6.76 -10.43
CA PRO A 16 6.14 5.79 -10.35
C PRO A 16 6.21 5.03 -9.02
N GLY A 17 5.28 5.31 -8.11
CA GLY A 17 5.25 4.76 -6.73
C GLY A 17 5.46 5.79 -5.60
N MET A 18 5.77 7.06 -5.91
CA MET A 18 5.88 8.12 -4.90
C MET A 18 4.53 8.76 -4.51
N ASP A 19 3.45 8.45 -5.24
CA ASP A 19 2.15 9.08 -5.01
C ASP A 19 1.29 8.25 -4.05
N LEU A 20 1.86 7.91 -2.89
CA LEU A 20 1.05 7.34 -1.82
C LEU A 20 0.34 8.48 -1.11
N ASP A 21 -0.97 8.56 -1.34
CA ASP A 21 -1.81 9.45 -0.59
C ASP A 21 -1.78 9.04 0.90
N LEU A 22 -1.28 9.93 1.77
CA LEU A 22 -1.27 9.75 3.21
C LEU A 22 -2.66 9.39 3.76
N THR A 23 -3.70 9.94 3.14
CA THR A 23 -5.10 9.61 3.41
C THR A 23 -5.40 8.14 3.11
N GLN A 24 -4.93 7.61 1.98
CA GLN A 24 -5.11 6.20 1.63
C GLN A 24 -4.38 5.28 2.62
N PHE A 25 -3.17 5.66 3.04
CA PHE A 25 -2.42 4.93 4.06
C PHE A 25 -3.22 4.84 5.38
N VAL A 26 -3.65 5.99 5.91
CA VAL A 26 -4.44 6.07 7.14
C VAL A 26 -5.71 5.24 7.04
N CYS A 27 -6.47 5.41 5.95
CA CYS A 27 -7.70 4.67 5.71
C CYS A 27 -7.48 3.15 5.69
N ARG A 28 -6.41 2.69 5.04
CA ARG A 28 -6.07 1.27 4.97
C ARG A 28 -5.77 0.70 6.36
N VAL A 29 -4.89 1.36 7.11
CA VAL A 29 -4.49 0.90 8.45
C VAL A 29 -5.70 0.84 9.38
N LEU A 30 -6.57 1.85 9.36
CA LEU A 30 -7.78 1.88 10.21
C LEU A 30 -8.76 0.76 9.82
N LYS A 31 -9.03 0.55 8.52
CA LYS A 31 -9.88 -0.56 8.04
C LYS A 31 -9.35 -1.93 8.47
N GLU A 32 -8.03 -2.14 8.37
CA GLU A 32 -7.38 -3.39 8.81
C GLU A 32 -7.53 -3.65 10.32
N HIS A 33 -7.67 -2.58 11.11
CA HIS A 33 -7.90 -2.65 12.56
C HIS A 33 -9.41 -2.61 12.93
N GLY A 34 -10.29 -2.79 11.94
CA GLY A 34 -11.74 -2.93 12.15
C GLY A 34 -12.52 -1.62 12.22
N ALA A 35 -11.94 -0.49 11.79
CA ALA A 35 -12.68 0.76 11.66
C ALA A 35 -13.63 0.74 10.46
N ILE A 36 -14.74 1.45 10.59
CA ILE A 36 -15.69 1.74 9.50
C ILE A 36 -15.44 3.17 9.05
N LEU A 37 -15.30 3.37 7.73
CA LEU A 37 -14.95 4.68 7.15
C LEU A 37 -16.00 5.08 6.12
N GLU A 38 -16.45 6.32 6.23
CA GLU A 38 -17.31 6.98 5.25
C GLU A 38 -16.57 8.21 4.73
N SER A 39 -16.41 8.30 3.41
CA SER A 39 -15.72 9.41 2.76
C SER A 39 -16.76 10.35 2.16
N ASP A 40 -16.72 11.62 2.56
CA ASP A 40 -17.54 12.69 2.00
C ASP A 40 -16.63 13.82 1.52
N HIS A 41 -16.48 13.95 0.19
CA HIS A 41 -15.69 14.94 -0.53
C HIS A 41 -14.30 15.30 0.07
N GLU A 42 -14.27 16.15 1.09
CA GLU A 42 -13.09 16.73 1.75
C GLU A 42 -12.75 16.05 3.10
N VAL A 43 -13.68 15.29 3.67
CA VAL A 43 -13.58 14.69 5.00
C VAL A 43 -13.81 13.19 4.99
N ILE A 44 -13.28 12.53 6.02
CA ILE A 44 -13.49 11.11 6.27
C ILE A 44 -14.00 10.96 7.70
N ASN A 45 -15.24 10.51 7.81
CA ASN A 45 -15.83 10.12 9.07
C ASN A 45 -15.39 8.70 9.39
N VAL A 46 -14.91 8.48 10.60
CA VAL A 46 -14.39 7.20 11.05
C VAL A 46 -15.08 6.79 12.33
N LEU A 47 -15.65 5.58 12.31
CA LEU A 47 -16.11 4.88 13.50
C LEU A 47 -15.07 3.83 13.90
N LEU A 48 -14.43 4.05 15.03
CA LEU A 48 -13.44 3.18 15.64
C LEU A 48 -14.11 2.21 16.61
N SER A 49 -13.53 1.01 16.74
CA SER A 49 -13.86 0.16 17.89
C SER A 49 -13.30 0.76 19.18
N LYS A 50 -13.92 0.47 20.33
CA LYS A 50 -13.44 0.92 21.64
C LYS A 50 -11.95 0.64 21.89
N ASN A 51 -11.46 -0.51 21.45
CA ASN A 51 -10.04 -0.85 21.61
C ASN A 51 -9.13 0.02 20.74
N LEU A 52 -9.60 0.40 19.55
CA LEU A 52 -8.85 1.22 18.62
C LEU A 52 -8.85 2.70 19.04
N SER A 53 -9.98 3.21 19.55
CA SER A 53 -10.07 4.57 20.10
C SER A 53 -9.16 4.75 21.32
N GLU A 54 -9.14 3.80 22.25
CA GLU A 54 -8.22 3.80 23.41
C GLU A 54 -6.74 3.78 22.99
N LYS A 55 -6.39 3.04 21.92
CA LYS A 55 -5.01 3.00 21.40
C LYS A 55 -4.58 4.29 20.73
N LEU A 56 -5.51 4.93 20.01
CA LEU A 56 -5.27 6.18 19.30
C LEU A 56 -5.45 7.40 20.21
N ASP A 57 -6.05 7.24 21.38
CA ASP A 57 -6.38 8.29 22.36
C ASP A 57 -7.25 9.38 21.74
N VAL A 58 -8.31 8.93 21.09
CA VAL A 58 -9.32 9.77 20.42
C VAL A 58 -10.70 9.20 20.72
N GLU A 59 -11.76 9.92 20.38
CA GLU A 59 -13.12 9.42 20.51
C GLU A 59 -13.40 8.23 19.57
N GLU A 60 -14.47 7.48 19.84
CA GLU A 60 -14.89 6.38 18.94
C GLU A 60 -15.37 6.89 17.57
N TYR A 61 -15.87 8.12 17.51
CA TYR A 61 -16.26 8.77 16.27
C TYR A 61 -15.39 10.01 16.05
N ILE A 62 -14.63 10.00 14.95
CA ILE A 62 -13.73 11.11 14.59
C ILE A 62 -13.93 11.51 13.14
N THR A 63 -13.64 12.78 12.86
CA THR A 63 -13.60 13.32 11.50
C THR A 63 -12.16 13.63 11.14
N MET A 64 -11.69 13.15 9.99
CA MET A 64 -10.34 13.39 9.50
C MET A 64 -10.34 14.16 8.19
N ALA A 65 -9.36 15.03 7.97
CA ALA A 65 -9.19 15.76 6.70
C ALA A 65 -7.72 15.98 6.36
N LYS A 66 -7.43 16.12 5.07
CA LYS A 66 -6.08 16.43 4.57
C LYS A 66 -5.68 17.88 4.87
N ASN A 67 -6.64 18.79 4.75
CA ASN A 67 -6.48 20.21 5.02
C ASN A 67 -7.48 20.65 6.09
N SER A 68 -7.00 20.88 7.31
CA SER A 68 -7.87 21.29 8.42
C SER A 68 -8.34 22.75 8.35
N GLU A 69 -7.73 23.57 7.48
CA GLU A 69 -8.02 25.02 7.41
C GLU A 69 -9.27 25.35 6.60
N GLU A 70 -9.71 24.45 5.71
CA GLU A 70 -10.81 24.69 4.76
C GLU A 70 -12.11 23.94 5.11
N VAL A 71 -12.05 23.03 6.08
CA VAL A 71 -13.15 22.13 6.43
C VAL A 71 -13.94 22.69 7.62
N LYS A 72 -15.24 22.91 7.41
CA LYS A 72 -16.18 23.22 8.49
C LYS A 72 -16.71 21.93 9.09
N THR A 73 -16.32 21.61 10.32
CA THR A 73 -17.00 20.56 11.10
C THR A 73 -18.26 21.10 11.77
N PHE A 74 -19.19 20.20 12.11
CA PHE A 74 -20.33 20.57 12.95
C PHE A 74 -19.84 20.95 14.35
N GLU A 75 -20.55 21.86 15.03
CA GLU A 75 -20.20 22.29 16.39
C GLU A 75 -20.10 21.08 17.33
N GLY A 76 -18.89 20.84 17.86
CA GLY A 76 -18.59 19.74 18.79
C GLY A 76 -17.85 18.54 18.19
N GLU A 77 -17.60 18.50 16.88
CA GLU A 77 -16.80 17.45 16.25
C GLU A 77 -15.32 17.84 16.14
N ASN A 78 -14.45 17.01 16.73
CA ASN A 78 -13.00 17.17 16.64
C ASN A 78 -12.52 16.79 15.21
N LEU A 79 -11.91 17.75 14.52
CA LEU A 79 -11.27 17.53 13.23
C LEU A 79 -9.81 17.13 13.42
N TYR A 80 -9.43 15.97 12.89
CA TYR A 80 -8.07 15.46 12.96
C TYR A 80 -7.35 15.60 11.60
N PRO A 81 -6.27 16.39 11.52
CA PRO A 81 -5.51 16.54 10.28
C PRO A 81 -4.69 15.29 9.95
N ILE A 82 -4.77 14.86 8.69
CA ILE A 82 -3.95 13.80 8.09
C ILE A 82 -2.67 14.44 7.53
N GLN A 83 -1.76 14.78 8.42
CA GLN A 83 -0.49 15.44 8.10
C GLN A 83 0.64 14.84 8.93
N PHE A 84 1.86 14.88 8.41
CA PHE A 84 3.04 14.50 9.20
C PHE A 84 3.13 15.36 10.46
N GLN A 85 3.72 14.78 11.51
CA GLN A 85 3.92 15.43 12.81
C GLN A 85 2.63 15.69 13.61
N THR A 86 1.48 15.13 13.18
CA THR A 86 0.26 15.15 13.99
C THR A 86 0.22 13.95 14.95
N PRO A 87 -0.26 14.12 16.20
CA PRO A 87 -0.30 13.04 17.19
C PRO A 87 -1.08 11.81 16.71
N LEU A 88 -2.18 12.02 15.98
CA LEU A 88 -2.99 10.93 15.44
C LEU A 88 -2.18 10.11 14.42
N LEU A 89 -1.53 10.77 13.47
CA LEU A 89 -0.77 10.07 12.45
C LEU A 89 0.42 9.33 13.04
N ASP A 90 1.16 9.91 13.98
CA ASP A 90 2.29 9.23 14.61
C ASP A 90 1.86 7.97 15.36
N LYS A 91 0.68 7.99 16.02
CA LYS A 91 0.11 6.79 16.65
C LYS A 91 -0.32 5.75 15.62
N ILE A 92 -0.90 6.15 14.49
CA ILE A 92 -1.26 5.25 13.38
C ILE A 92 0.00 4.60 12.77
N ILE A 93 1.06 5.38 12.52
CA ILE A 93 2.34 4.89 12.01
C ILE A 93 2.97 3.92 13.02
N SER A 94 2.98 4.29 14.30
CA SER A 94 3.49 3.43 15.37
C SER A 94 2.71 2.11 15.44
N MET A 95 1.38 2.17 15.36
CA MET A 95 0.51 0.99 15.33
C MET A 95 0.82 0.10 14.12
N ALA A 96 0.94 0.67 12.93
CA ALA A 96 1.31 -0.04 11.71
C ALA A 96 2.70 -0.71 11.81
N GLY A 97 3.64 -0.10 12.55
CA GLY A 97 4.98 -0.64 12.77
C GLY A 97 5.12 -1.60 13.96
N SER A 98 4.16 -1.60 14.90
CA SER A 98 4.29 -2.29 16.21
C SER A 98 4.31 -3.83 16.12
N LYS A 99 3.74 -4.39 15.05
CA LYS A 99 3.89 -5.79 14.63
C LYS A 99 3.90 -5.76 13.12
N PRO A 100 4.93 -6.24 12.40
CA PRO A 100 4.86 -6.32 10.95
C PRO A 100 3.69 -7.26 10.62
N PRO A 101 2.54 -6.75 10.13
CA PRO A 101 1.45 -7.64 9.81
C PRO A 101 1.86 -8.32 8.51
N PHE A 102 2.42 -9.52 8.60
CA PHE A 102 2.55 -10.39 7.44
C PHE A 102 1.14 -10.85 7.06
N LEU A 103 0.48 -10.00 6.31
CA LEU A 103 -0.86 -10.24 5.83
C LEU A 103 -0.72 -10.97 4.49
N GLN A 104 -0.94 -12.28 4.50
CA GLN A 104 -1.08 -13.03 3.27
C GLN A 104 -2.49 -12.73 2.71
N ALA A 105 -2.55 -11.90 1.67
CA ALA A 105 -3.76 -11.74 0.87
C ALA A 105 -3.67 -12.70 -0.33
N VAL A 106 -4.64 -13.60 -0.46
CA VAL A 106 -4.79 -14.41 -1.67
C VAL A 106 -5.84 -13.73 -2.54
N LEU A 107 -5.40 -13.19 -3.68
CA LEU A 107 -6.32 -12.69 -4.69
C LEU A 107 -6.83 -13.88 -5.51
N LYS A 108 -8.13 -14.12 -5.45
CA LYS A 108 -8.80 -15.10 -6.33
C LYS A 108 -9.53 -14.35 -7.42
N PHE A 109 -9.03 -14.45 -8.64
CA PHE A 109 -9.71 -13.91 -9.81
C PHE A 109 -10.65 -14.99 -10.36
N ASN A 110 -11.93 -14.92 -9.97
CA ASN A 110 -12.92 -15.93 -10.38
C ASN A 110 -13.32 -15.84 -11.86
N TYR A 111 -12.91 -14.80 -12.57
CA TYR A 111 -13.38 -14.54 -13.93
C TYR A 111 -12.33 -13.78 -14.75
N ILE A 112 -11.32 -14.49 -15.25
CA ILE A 112 -10.59 -14.04 -16.42
C ILE A 112 -11.29 -14.69 -17.60
N LYS A 113 -12.02 -13.91 -18.41
CA LYS A 113 -12.50 -14.38 -19.72
C LYS A 113 -11.27 -14.86 -20.49
N THR A 114 -11.16 -16.18 -20.67
CA THR A 114 -10.05 -16.87 -21.33
C THR A 114 -9.72 -16.29 -22.71
N GLN A 115 -10.72 -15.74 -23.43
CA GLN A 115 -10.50 -15.07 -24.73
C GLN A 115 -9.73 -13.74 -24.64
N GLY A 116 -9.83 -12.99 -23.54
CA GLY A 116 -9.12 -11.71 -23.40
C GLY A 116 -7.63 -11.90 -23.15
N PHE A 117 -7.24 -13.00 -22.51
CA PHE A 117 -5.85 -13.27 -22.15
C PHE A 117 -4.98 -13.56 -23.39
N ASP A 118 -5.51 -14.33 -24.34
CA ASP A 118 -4.83 -14.60 -25.62
C ASP A 118 -4.60 -13.32 -26.43
N THR A 119 -5.59 -12.42 -26.42
CA THR A 119 -5.49 -11.11 -27.09
C THR A 119 -4.46 -10.22 -26.41
N LEU A 120 -4.49 -10.14 -25.07
CA LEU A 120 -3.51 -9.35 -24.30
C LEU A 120 -2.08 -9.85 -24.48
N ILE A 121 -1.84 -11.17 -24.50
CA ILE A 121 -0.51 -11.72 -24.79
C ILE A 121 -0.07 -11.37 -26.21
N LYS A 122 -0.97 -11.42 -27.20
CA LYS A 122 -0.65 -11.03 -28.58
C LYS A 122 -0.36 -9.54 -28.73
N GLU A 123 -1.02 -8.68 -27.96
CA GLU A 123 -0.83 -7.24 -28.00
C GLU A 123 0.43 -6.78 -27.25
N GLN A 124 0.82 -7.48 -26.18
CA GLN A 124 1.99 -7.14 -25.36
C GLN A 124 3.32 -7.63 -25.93
N PHE A 125 3.31 -8.62 -26.83
CA PHE A 125 4.53 -9.24 -27.32
C PHE A 125 4.55 -9.31 -28.85
N GLU A 126 5.55 -8.68 -29.47
CA GLU A 126 5.83 -8.84 -30.89
C GLU A 126 6.81 -9.99 -31.12
N PHE A 127 6.37 -11.00 -31.88
CA PHE A 127 7.22 -12.12 -32.26
C PHE A 127 7.48 -12.13 -33.77
N LEU A 128 8.71 -11.79 -34.15
CA LEU A 128 9.14 -11.85 -35.55
C LEU A 128 9.11 -13.30 -36.07
N ARG A 129 8.41 -13.50 -37.19
CA ARG A 129 8.35 -14.76 -37.97
C ARG A 129 7.92 -16.00 -37.18
N SER A 130 7.12 -15.83 -36.13
CA SER A 130 6.67 -16.94 -35.28
C SER A 130 5.15 -16.93 -35.11
N LYS A 131 4.54 -18.11 -34.94
CA LYS A 131 3.11 -18.26 -34.63
C LYS A 131 2.97 -18.82 -33.22
N ILE A 132 2.30 -18.08 -32.34
CA ILE A 132 2.09 -18.48 -30.95
C ILE A 132 0.66 -18.98 -30.77
N ILE A 133 0.56 -20.10 -30.05
CA ILE A 133 -0.68 -20.70 -29.61
C ILE A 133 -0.50 -20.97 -28.12
N VAL A 134 -1.42 -20.47 -27.30
CA VAL A 134 -1.48 -20.83 -25.88
C VAL A 134 -1.97 -22.27 -25.81
N SER A 135 -1.07 -23.20 -25.49
CA SER A 135 -1.34 -24.65 -25.48
C SER A 135 -2.00 -25.14 -24.19
N GLY A 136 -1.98 -24.31 -23.15
CA GLY A 136 -2.62 -24.57 -21.86
C GLY A 136 -2.27 -23.49 -20.85
N THR A 137 -3.03 -23.44 -19.75
CA THR A 137 -2.73 -22.60 -18.60
C THR A 137 -2.35 -23.48 -17.41
N GLY A 138 -1.39 -23.03 -16.62
CA GLY A 138 -1.05 -23.64 -15.32
C GLY A 138 -1.46 -22.72 -14.19
N GLU A 139 -1.95 -23.28 -13.08
CA GLU A 139 -2.10 -22.49 -11.86
C GLU A 139 -0.72 -22.14 -11.31
N ILE A 140 -0.34 -20.88 -11.42
CA ILE A 140 0.88 -20.34 -10.83
C ILE A 140 0.49 -19.50 -9.63
N LYS A 141 1.09 -19.80 -8.47
CA LYS A 141 1.05 -18.94 -7.30
C LYS A 141 2.26 -18.01 -7.33
N THR A 142 2.05 -16.79 -7.80
CA THR A 142 3.09 -15.77 -7.76
C THR A 142 3.07 -15.04 -6.43
N ARG A 143 4.22 -14.92 -5.79
CA ARG A 143 4.35 -14.25 -4.49
C ARG A 143 4.87 -12.84 -4.68
N TYR A 144 4.18 -11.89 -4.07
CA TYR A 144 4.60 -10.49 -4.05
C TYR A 144 4.72 -10.02 -2.61
N ILE A 145 5.69 -9.13 -2.38
CA ILE A 145 5.82 -8.38 -1.13
C ILE A 145 5.53 -6.92 -1.42
N LEU A 146 4.76 -6.31 -0.53
CA LEU A 146 4.42 -4.90 -0.56
C LEU A 146 4.93 -4.26 0.71
N LEU A 147 5.76 -3.23 0.57
CA LEU A 147 6.40 -2.53 1.66
C LEU A 147 6.04 -1.05 1.58
N THR A 148 5.35 -0.54 2.61
CA THR A 148 5.16 0.91 2.80
C THR A 148 6.19 1.39 3.81
N SER A 149 7.08 2.28 3.38
CA SER A 149 8.17 2.82 4.21
C SER A 149 7.99 4.31 4.44
N ARG A 150 8.13 4.77 5.69
CA ARG A 150 8.30 6.20 6.01
C ARG A 150 9.73 6.59 5.68
N PHE A 151 9.90 7.72 5.00
CA PHE A 151 11.20 8.31 4.76
C PHE A 151 11.25 9.75 5.25
N LEU A 152 12.46 10.17 5.63
CA LEU A 152 12.82 11.56 5.88
C LEU A 152 13.91 11.91 4.87
N ALA A 153 13.56 12.72 3.88
CA ALA A 153 14.52 13.27 2.93
C ALA A 153 15.07 14.58 3.50
N GLN A 154 16.40 14.68 3.56
CA GLN A 154 17.08 15.85 4.09
C GLN A 154 17.91 16.51 3.00
N SER A 155 17.48 17.71 2.60
CA SER A 155 18.21 18.65 1.74
C SER A 155 18.48 19.94 2.55
N ASP A 156 18.33 21.10 1.93
CA ASP A 156 18.10 22.42 2.51
C ASP A 156 16.81 22.49 3.36
N GLU A 157 15.79 21.72 3.01
CA GLU A 157 14.58 21.48 3.82
C GLU A 157 14.44 20.00 4.22
N GLN A 158 13.77 19.74 5.33
CA GLN A 158 13.34 18.39 5.73
C GLN A 158 11.97 18.10 5.12
N LYS A 159 11.88 17.03 4.33
CA LYS A 159 10.61 16.52 3.78
C LYS A 159 10.36 15.11 4.25
N GLU A 160 9.21 14.91 4.87
CA GLU A 160 8.72 13.59 5.25
C GLU A 160 7.76 13.04 4.21
N GLY A 161 7.78 11.72 4.02
CA GLY A 161 6.90 11.07 3.06
C GLY A 161 6.76 9.57 3.31
N LEU A 162 5.90 8.97 2.50
CA LEU A 162 5.74 7.53 2.41
C LEU A 162 6.17 7.05 1.02
N LEU A 163 6.80 5.88 0.97
CA LEU A 163 7.22 5.22 -0.25
C LEU A 163 6.67 3.81 -0.26
N ASP A 164 5.99 3.45 -1.34
CA ASP A 164 5.53 2.09 -1.57
C ASP A 164 6.44 1.36 -2.55
N LEU A 165 6.86 0.16 -2.13
CA LEU A 165 7.67 -0.73 -2.93
C LEU A 165 6.97 -2.07 -3.05
N SER A 166 6.83 -2.56 -4.28
CA SER A 166 6.20 -3.83 -4.58
C SER A 166 7.13 -4.69 -5.42
N PHE A 167 7.46 -5.87 -4.91
CA PHE A 167 8.40 -6.77 -5.55
C PHE A 167 7.79 -8.14 -5.73
N ASN A 168 8.06 -8.75 -6.87
CA ASN A 168 7.97 -10.19 -6.99
C ASN A 168 9.05 -10.82 -6.10
N ILE A 169 8.66 -11.69 -5.17
CA ILE A 169 9.59 -12.28 -4.19
C ILE A 169 10.55 -13.26 -4.86
N ASP A 170 10.07 -13.96 -5.88
CA ASP A 170 10.83 -15.03 -6.54
C ASP A 170 11.90 -14.45 -7.48
N THR A 171 11.60 -13.34 -8.15
CA THR A 171 12.48 -12.72 -9.16
C THR A 171 13.15 -11.42 -8.70
N GLY A 172 12.67 -10.80 -7.61
CA GLY A 172 13.08 -9.46 -7.19
C GLY A 172 12.56 -8.34 -8.11
N ALA A 173 11.80 -8.67 -9.16
CA ALA A 173 11.32 -7.69 -10.12
C ALA A 173 10.35 -6.69 -9.45
N LEU A 174 10.60 -5.40 -9.64
CA LEU A 174 9.69 -4.33 -9.23
C LEU A 174 8.38 -4.45 -10.03
N ALA A 175 7.25 -4.29 -9.34
CA ALA A 175 5.92 -4.37 -9.93
C ALA A 175 5.14 -3.08 -9.64
N PRO A 176 5.57 -1.94 -10.23
CA PRO A 176 5.01 -0.62 -9.92
C PRO A 176 3.50 -0.58 -10.20
N GLY A 177 2.76 0.22 -9.42
CA GLY A 177 1.31 0.40 -9.61
C GLY A 177 0.43 -0.68 -8.94
N MET A 178 1.03 -1.72 -8.36
CA MET A 178 0.27 -2.84 -7.79
C MET A 178 -0.61 -2.42 -6.61
N LEU A 179 -0.17 -1.47 -5.79
CA LEU A 179 -0.92 -1.03 -4.62
C LEU A 179 -2.25 -0.36 -5.00
N GLN A 180 -2.27 0.46 -6.07
CA GLN A 180 -3.51 1.04 -6.59
C GLN A 180 -4.49 -0.04 -7.05
N MET A 181 -3.99 -1.08 -7.73
CA MET A 181 -4.81 -2.20 -8.19
C MET A 181 -5.38 -3.02 -7.02
N LEU A 182 -4.61 -3.15 -5.94
CA LEU A 182 -5.05 -3.86 -4.75
C LEU A 182 -6.21 -3.15 -4.05
N TYR A 183 -6.31 -1.82 -4.08
CA TYR A 183 -7.32 -1.09 -3.31
C TYR A 183 -8.75 -1.63 -3.57
N ASN A 184 -9.11 -1.79 -4.84
CA ASN A 184 -10.42 -2.27 -5.28
C ASN A 184 -10.54 -3.79 -5.39
N ALA A 185 -9.44 -4.53 -5.22
CA ALA A 185 -9.48 -5.98 -5.30
C ALA A 185 -10.20 -6.56 -4.08
N GLU A 186 -11.06 -7.55 -4.32
CA GLU A 186 -11.61 -8.39 -3.26
C GLU A 186 -10.47 -9.22 -2.66
N LYS A 187 -10.24 -9.05 -1.35
CA LYS A 187 -9.13 -9.69 -0.64
C LYS A 187 -9.67 -10.72 0.31
N GLN A 188 -9.23 -11.96 0.17
CA GLN A 188 -9.37 -12.97 1.20
C GLN A 188 -8.11 -12.94 2.06
N PHE A 189 -8.20 -12.26 3.20
CA PHE A 189 -7.11 -12.22 4.17
C PHE A 189 -7.06 -13.53 4.94
N GLN A 190 -5.87 -14.12 5.02
CA GLN A 190 -5.62 -15.28 5.87
C GLN A 190 -4.65 -14.87 6.97
N THR A 191 -5.15 -14.82 8.21
CA THR A 191 -4.31 -14.64 9.39
C THR A 191 -3.58 -15.96 9.64
N LYS A 192 -2.34 -16.10 9.17
CA LYS A 192 -1.51 -17.22 9.60
C LYS A 192 -1.01 -16.95 11.01
N ILE A 193 -1.39 -17.82 11.94
CA ILE A 193 -0.83 -17.87 13.30
C ILE A 193 0.60 -18.48 13.27
N ILE A 194 1.05 -19.02 12.13
CA ILE A 194 2.35 -19.70 12.00
C ILE A 194 3.21 -19.02 10.93
N GLN A 195 4.29 -18.42 11.47
CA GLN A 195 5.53 -17.92 10.86
C GLN A 195 5.37 -17.03 9.62
N GLY A 196 5.66 -15.75 9.82
CA GLY A 196 6.19 -14.90 8.75
C GLY A 196 7.44 -15.50 8.12
N TYR A 197 8.04 -14.77 7.16
CA TYR A 197 9.25 -15.22 6.49
C TYR A 197 10.30 -15.71 7.49
N THR A 198 10.86 -16.87 7.23
CA THR A 198 12.01 -17.38 7.99
C THR A 198 13.13 -16.34 7.93
N THR A 199 14.02 -16.32 8.92
CA THR A 199 15.19 -15.42 8.92
C THR A 199 15.96 -15.51 7.60
N GLN A 200 16.04 -16.70 7.00
CA GLN A 200 16.66 -16.93 5.70
C GLN A 200 15.93 -16.21 4.54
N GLU A 201 14.60 -16.24 4.53
CA GLU A 201 13.80 -15.52 3.54
C GLU A 201 13.91 -14.00 3.73
N ILE A 202 13.94 -13.51 4.97
CA ILE A 202 14.18 -12.09 5.28
C ILE A 202 15.58 -11.67 4.80
N THR A 203 16.62 -12.45 5.09
CA THR A 203 17.99 -12.19 4.63
C THR A 203 18.07 -12.17 3.10
N ARG A 204 17.41 -13.11 2.43
CA ARG A 204 17.35 -13.15 0.96
C ARG A 204 16.66 -11.93 0.37
N ILE A 205 15.58 -11.45 0.99
CA ILE A 205 14.93 -10.19 0.59
C ILE A 205 15.90 -9.02 0.78
N HIS A 206 16.61 -8.95 1.90
CA HIS A 206 17.64 -7.94 2.13
C HIS A 206 18.75 -7.96 1.07
N GLU A 207 19.25 -9.14 0.68
CA GLU A 207 20.26 -9.29 -0.37
C GLU A 207 19.75 -8.80 -1.73
N LEU A 208 18.51 -9.15 -2.10
CA LEU A 208 17.89 -8.72 -3.36
C LEU A 208 17.66 -7.20 -3.42
N VAL A 209 17.32 -6.58 -2.30
CA VAL A 209 17.09 -5.11 -2.23
C VAL A 209 18.41 -4.34 -2.14
N SER A 210 19.48 -4.96 -1.65
CA SER A 210 20.77 -4.30 -1.39
C SER A 210 21.70 -4.17 -2.60
N HIS A 211 21.33 -4.73 -3.76
CA HIS A 211 22.05 -4.60 -5.04
C HIS A 211 21.41 -3.52 -5.95
#